data_AF-A0A542DII7-F1
#
_entry.id   AF-A0A542DII7-F1
#
_cell.length_a   1.000
_cell.length_b   1.000
_cell.length_c   1.000
_cell.angle_alpha   90.00
_cell.angle_beta   90.00
_cell.angle_gamma   90.00
#
_symmetry.space_group_name_H-M   'P 1'
#
loop_
_entity.id
_entity.type
_entity.pdbx_description
1 polymer ?
#
loop_
_entity_poly.entity_id
_entity_poly.type
_entity_poly.pdbx_seq_one_letter_code
_entity_poly.pdbx_strand_id
1 'polypeptide(L)'
;MKRTARVIVASNRAATGVYADRTGPVIAKWLSERSYAVPEPLVVADGEPVAAALRDCLEREPQVIITTGGTGVAPTDRTPEATAPLLDYELPGVADAVRAAGSDKVPTAILSRGLAGVAGRTVVVNLPGSRGGVQDGLEVLAEVLEHAVDQLAGGDHAVHGSGGPDEPEPAGAPVRVALAAVTEATLSVDEHAAMVEDPAAGAVVTFGGVVRDHDEGRAVTSLYYEGHPSAGDVLARVVSEVAGRRQGLRAVAVSHRLGALQVGDVALACAVAGDHRAEAFAACAELVDEVKARLPVWKHQRFTDGSDEWVNSP
;
A
#
# COMPACT_ATOMS: atom_id res chain seq x y z
N MET A 1 6.73 -21.64 -20.25
CA MET A 1 6.38 -20.80 -21.43
C MET A 1 6.51 -19.35 -21.02
N LYS A 2 6.87 -18.45 -21.95
CA LYS A 2 6.93 -17.01 -21.67
C LYS A 2 5.50 -16.46 -21.56
N ARG A 3 5.17 -15.70 -20.51
CA ARG A 3 3.87 -15.02 -20.37
C ARG A 3 3.69 -14.07 -21.57
N THR A 4 2.47 -13.90 -22.08
CA THR A 4 2.12 -13.04 -23.21
C THR A 4 1.21 -11.92 -22.73
N ALA A 5 1.35 -10.74 -23.34
CA ALA A 5 0.48 -9.60 -23.07
C ALA A 5 0.15 -8.85 -24.35
N ARG A 6 -0.98 -8.12 -24.34
CA ARG A 6 -1.41 -7.28 -25.46
C ARG A 6 -1.66 -5.85 -24.98
N VAL A 7 -1.32 -4.91 -25.85
CA VAL A 7 -1.57 -3.48 -25.64
C VAL A 7 -2.50 -2.98 -26.74
N ILE A 8 -3.60 -2.33 -26.36
CA ILE A 8 -4.57 -1.75 -27.29
C ILE A 8 -4.67 -0.25 -27.00
N VAL A 9 -4.45 0.57 -28.01
CA VAL A 9 -4.54 2.04 -27.92
C VAL A 9 -5.85 2.48 -28.57
N ALA A 10 -6.76 3.01 -27.78
CA ALA A 10 -8.02 3.60 -28.25
C ALA A 10 -7.80 5.09 -28.54
N SER A 11 -7.67 5.43 -29.82
CA SER A 11 -7.54 6.82 -30.25
C SER A 11 -7.88 7.02 -31.72
N ASN A 12 -8.97 7.75 -31.98
CA ASN A 12 -9.37 8.15 -33.33
C ASN A 12 -8.25 8.83 -34.15
N ARG A 13 -7.47 9.72 -33.52
CA ARG A 13 -6.41 10.49 -34.21
C ARG A 13 -5.16 9.66 -34.46
N ALA A 14 -4.79 8.76 -33.53
CA ALA A 14 -3.64 7.87 -33.75
C ALA A 14 -3.96 6.81 -34.81
N ALA A 15 -5.17 6.24 -34.78
CA ALA A 15 -5.62 5.23 -35.75
C ALA A 15 -5.68 5.76 -37.19
N THR A 16 -5.94 7.06 -37.36
CA THR A 16 -5.96 7.74 -38.67
C THR A 16 -4.59 8.31 -39.08
N GLY A 17 -3.55 8.10 -38.28
CA GLY A 17 -2.18 8.53 -38.58
C GLY A 17 -1.93 10.04 -38.41
N VAL A 18 -2.84 10.78 -37.78
CA VAL A 18 -2.67 12.22 -37.51
C VAL A 18 -1.48 12.46 -36.57
N TYR A 19 -1.24 11.55 -35.63
CA TYR A 19 0.00 11.49 -34.85
C TYR A 19 0.36 10.05 -34.49
N ALA A 20 1.65 9.83 -34.27
CA ALA A 20 2.13 8.57 -33.69
C ALA A 20 1.71 8.47 -32.21
N ASP A 21 1.20 7.30 -31.84
CA ASP A 21 0.92 6.99 -30.44
C ASP A 21 2.21 7.01 -29.59
N ARG A 22 2.07 7.43 -28.33
CA ARG A 22 3.16 7.52 -27.35
C ARG A 22 2.86 6.77 -26.06
N THR A 23 1.65 6.26 -25.85
CA THR A 23 1.29 5.53 -24.63
C THR A 23 1.50 4.03 -24.79
N GLY A 24 1.11 3.45 -25.93
CA GLY A 24 1.31 2.05 -26.27
C GLY A 24 2.76 1.58 -26.13
N PRO A 25 3.76 2.28 -26.71
CA PRO A 25 5.17 1.92 -26.53
C PRO A 25 5.64 1.93 -25.07
N VAL A 26 5.09 2.82 -24.22
CA VAL A 26 5.43 2.88 -22.80
C VAL A 26 4.92 1.63 -22.08
N ILE A 27 3.67 1.26 -22.32
CA ILE A 27 3.04 0.07 -21.73
C ILE A 27 3.74 -1.21 -22.20
N ALA A 28 4.01 -1.31 -23.52
CA ALA A 28 4.68 -2.48 -24.08
C ALA A 28 6.10 -2.67 -23.55
N LYS A 29 6.84 -1.57 -23.37
CA LYS A 29 8.17 -1.60 -22.74
C LYS A 29 8.08 -2.09 -21.29
N TRP A 30 7.18 -1.51 -20.49
CA TRP A 30 6.99 -1.88 -19.08
C TRP A 30 6.62 -3.35 -18.89
N LEU A 31 5.76 -3.89 -19.75
CA LEU A 31 5.40 -5.31 -19.77
C LEU A 31 6.59 -6.18 -20.21
N SER A 32 7.36 -5.74 -21.22
CA SER A 32 8.54 -6.49 -21.70
C SER A 32 9.64 -6.57 -20.65
N GLU A 33 9.85 -5.50 -19.86
CA GLU A 33 10.77 -5.48 -18.71
C GLU A 33 10.36 -6.48 -17.62
N ARG A 34 9.09 -6.90 -17.59
CA ARG A 34 8.53 -7.94 -16.72
C ARG A 34 8.43 -9.31 -17.39
N SER A 35 9.24 -9.53 -18.42
CA SER A 35 9.34 -10.82 -19.14
C SER A 35 8.09 -11.25 -19.91
N TYR A 36 7.11 -10.37 -20.15
CA TYR A 36 6.03 -10.67 -21.09
C TYR A 36 6.54 -10.63 -22.53
N ALA A 37 6.03 -11.52 -23.36
CA ALA A 37 6.10 -11.41 -24.81
C ALA A 37 4.97 -10.47 -25.26
N VAL A 38 5.35 -9.29 -25.72
CA VAL A 38 4.42 -8.23 -26.11
C VAL A 38 4.61 -7.91 -27.59
N PRO A 39 3.65 -8.26 -28.46
CA PRO A 39 3.63 -7.77 -29.84
C PRO A 39 3.53 -6.24 -29.91
N GLU A 40 3.67 -5.68 -31.10
CA GLU A 40 3.46 -4.25 -31.32
C GLU A 40 2.06 -3.81 -30.83
N PRO A 41 1.94 -2.65 -30.14
CA PRO A 41 0.66 -2.13 -29.69
C PRO A 41 -0.34 -1.98 -30.85
N LEU A 42 -1.56 -2.47 -30.65
CA LEU A 42 -2.62 -2.33 -31.64
C LEU A 42 -3.29 -0.96 -31.46
N VAL A 43 -3.16 -0.08 -32.44
CA VAL A 43 -3.83 1.24 -32.43
C VAL A 43 -5.13 1.16 -33.19
N VAL A 44 -6.25 1.46 -32.53
CA VAL A 44 -7.60 1.39 -33.10
C VAL A 44 -8.40 2.66 -32.81
N ALA A 45 -9.41 2.92 -33.63
CA ALA A 45 -10.36 3.99 -33.38
C ALA A 45 -11.24 3.67 -32.16
N ASP A 46 -11.81 4.70 -31.54
CA ASP A 46 -12.66 4.55 -30.35
C ASP A 46 -13.96 3.80 -30.67
N GLY A 47 -14.57 3.14 -29.68
CA GLY A 47 -15.85 2.42 -29.83
C GLY A 47 -15.70 0.96 -30.26
N GLU A 48 -16.52 0.50 -31.22
CA GLU A 48 -16.56 -0.91 -31.65
C GLU A 48 -15.19 -1.48 -32.07
N PRO A 49 -14.27 -0.74 -32.72
CA PRO A 49 -12.94 -1.27 -33.03
C PRO A 49 -12.14 -1.69 -31.77
N VAL A 50 -12.36 -1.03 -30.63
CA VAL A 50 -11.77 -1.46 -29.34
C VAL A 50 -12.37 -2.79 -28.89
N ALA A 51 -13.69 -2.94 -28.98
CA ALA A 51 -14.37 -4.18 -28.61
C ALA A 51 -13.92 -5.36 -29.50
N ALA A 52 -13.82 -5.13 -30.82
CA ALA A 52 -13.29 -6.13 -31.76
C ALA A 52 -11.85 -6.52 -31.42
N ALA A 53 -10.97 -5.54 -31.18
CA ALA A 53 -9.60 -5.80 -30.78
C ALA A 53 -9.49 -6.59 -29.46
N LEU A 54 -10.34 -6.30 -28.48
CA LEU A 54 -10.38 -7.02 -27.22
C LEU A 54 -10.79 -8.48 -27.44
N ARG A 55 -11.87 -8.73 -28.20
CA ARG A 55 -12.32 -10.09 -28.55
C ARG A 55 -11.21 -10.88 -29.27
N ASP A 56 -10.61 -10.29 -30.31
CA ASP A 56 -9.51 -10.92 -31.06
C ASP A 56 -8.29 -11.22 -30.18
N CYS A 57 -8.01 -10.37 -29.18
CA CYS A 57 -6.92 -10.62 -28.24
C CYS A 57 -7.27 -11.77 -27.30
N LEU A 58 -8.49 -11.79 -26.75
CA LEU A 58 -8.96 -12.81 -25.82
C LEU A 58 -9.01 -14.22 -26.43
N GLU A 59 -9.30 -14.34 -27.73
CA GLU A 59 -9.21 -15.62 -28.46
C GLU A 59 -7.82 -16.27 -28.40
N ARG A 60 -6.77 -15.48 -28.14
CA ARG A 60 -5.38 -15.96 -28.02
C ARG A 60 -4.96 -16.17 -26.57
N GLU A 61 -5.89 -15.97 -25.62
CA GLU A 61 -5.72 -16.15 -24.19
C GLU A 61 -4.40 -15.58 -23.62
N PRO A 62 -4.09 -14.28 -23.86
CA PRO A 62 -2.95 -13.66 -23.21
C PRO A 62 -3.16 -13.59 -21.71
N GLN A 63 -2.09 -13.57 -20.91
CA GLN A 63 -2.23 -13.38 -19.47
C GLN A 63 -2.69 -11.96 -19.12
N VAL A 64 -2.34 -10.98 -19.95
CA VAL A 64 -2.63 -9.55 -19.67
C VAL A 64 -3.05 -8.83 -20.95
N ILE A 65 -4.09 -8.01 -20.84
CA ILE A 65 -4.44 -6.98 -21.83
C ILE A 65 -4.51 -5.64 -21.12
N ILE A 66 -3.71 -4.67 -21.60
CA ILE A 66 -3.81 -3.28 -21.14
C ILE A 66 -4.32 -2.42 -22.29
N THR A 67 -5.42 -1.72 -22.06
CA THR A 67 -5.89 -0.69 -22.98
C THR A 67 -5.45 0.70 -22.51
N THR A 68 -5.31 1.66 -23.42
CA THR A 68 -5.07 3.07 -23.08
C THR A 68 -5.90 3.98 -23.96
N GLY A 69 -6.58 4.95 -23.34
CA GLY A 69 -7.46 5.89 -24.03
C GLY A 69 -8.93 5.47 -24.02
N GLY A 70 -9.81 6.41 -24.37
CA GLY A 70 -11.25 6.18 -24.45
C GLY A 70 -11.94 5.94 -23.09
N THR A 71 -11.32 6.31 -21.96
CA THR A 71 -11.85 6.12 -20.60
C THR A 71 -12.45 7.38 -19.96
N GLY A 72 -12.35 8.55 -20.62
CA GLY A 72 -12.88 9.80 -20.09
C GLY A 72 -14.41 9.90 -20.17
N VAL A 73 -14.92 11.12 -20.07
CA VAL A 73 -16.37 11.41 -20.15
C VAL A 73 -16.79 11.95 -21.52
N ALA A 74 -15.90 11.97 -22.51
CA ALA A 74 -16.26 12.43 -23.85
C ALA A 74 -17.25 11.44 -24.51
N PRO A 75 -18.13 11.88 -25.42
CA PRO A 75 -19.11 10.99 -26.05
C PRO A 75 -18.50 9.81 -26.83
N THR A 76 -17.25 9.96 -27.29
CA THR A 76 -16.50 8.91 -27.99
C THR A 76 -15.71 8.01 -27.04
N ASP A 77 -15.56 8.37 -25.77
CA ASP A 77 -14.87 7.54 -24.79
C ASP A 77 -15.76 6.33 -24.47
N ARG A 78 -15.46 5.18 -25.08
CA ARG A 78 -16.29 3.97 -24.99
C ARG A 78 -15.49 2.72 -24.65
N THR A 79 -14.23 2.88 -24.25
CA THR A 79 -13.36 1.76 -23.85
C THR A 79 -13.92 0.98 -22.65
N PRO A 80 -14.46 1.62 -21.59
CA PRO A 80 -15.12 0.91 -20.49
C PRO A 80 -16.31 0.06 -20.98
N GLU A 81 -17.17 0.64 -21.81
CA GLU A 81 -18.35 -0.05 -22.36
C GLU A 81 -17.99 -1.16 -23.36
N ALA A 82 -16.85 -1.04 -24.06
CA ALA A 82 -16.30 -2.11 -24.88
C ALA A 82 -15.69 -3.25 -24.04
N THR A 83 -15.19 -2.92 -22.85
CA THR A 83 -14.50 -3.86 -21.96
C THR A 83 -15.51 -4.64 -21.10
N ALA A 84 -16.47 -3.96 -20.47
CA ALA A 84 -17.37 -4.54 -19.47
C ALA A 84 -18.07 -5.85 -19.90
N PRO A 85 -18.62 -5.97 -21.12
CA PRO A 85 -19.32 -7.19 -21.54
C PRO A 85 -18.41 -8.40 -21.76
N LEU A 86 -17.09 -8.18 -21.77
CA LEU A 86 -16.08 -9.22 -21.99
C LEU A 86 -15.47 -9.72 -20.68
N LEU A 87 -15.75 -9.06 -19.56
CA LEU A 87 -15.27 -9.46 -18.25
C LEU A 87 -16.22 -10.48 -17.64
N ASP A 88 -15.66 -11.55 -17.07
CA ASP A 88 -16.40 -12.48 -16.21
C ASP A 88 -16.70 -11.82 -14.86
N TYR A 89 -15.74 -11.05 -14.34
CA TYR A 89 -15.90 -10.26 -13.13
C TYR A 89 -14.94 -9.06 -13.13
N GLU A 90 -15.36 -8.00 -12.44
CA GLU A 90 -14.59 -6.78 -12.27
C GLU A 90 -13.65 -6.85 -11.07
N LEU A 91 -12.55 -6.10 -11.14
CA LEU A 91 -11.60 -5.85 -10.08
C LEU A 91 -11.69 -4.35 -9.68
N PRO A 92 -12.77 -3.92 -9.01
CA PRO A 92 -13.04 -2.51 -8.76
C PRO A 92 -11.92 -1.82 -7.96
N GLY A 93 -11.29 -2.54 -7.01
CA GLY A 93 -10.17 -2.01 -6.23
C GLY A 93 -8.96 -1.62 -7.07
N VAL A 94 -8.67 -2.34 -8.17
CA VAL A 94 -7.58 -1.99 -9.09
C VAL A 94 -7.97 -0.73 -9.89
N ALA A 95 -9.21 -0.65 -10.37
CA ALA A 95 -9.69 0.51 -11.10
C ALA A 95 -9.70 1.78 -10.23
N ASP A 96 -10.09 1.66 -8.96
CA ASP A 96 -10.07 2.75 -7.97
C ASP A 96 -8.65 3.19 -7.64
N ALA A 97 -7.73 2.24 -7.42
CA ALA A 97 -6.33 2.56 -7.15
C ALA A 97 -5.68 3.31 -8.32
N VAL A 98 -5.96 2.91 -9.58
CA VAL A 98 -5.48 3.63 -10.78
C VAL A 98 -6.04 5.07 -10.82
N ARG A 99 -7.32 5.29 -10.47
CA ARG A 99 -7.90 6.64 -10.38
C ARG A 99 -7.22 7.47 -9.29
N ALA A 100 -7.05 6.88 -8.11
CA ALA A 100 -6.49 7.55 -6.94
C ALA A 100 -5.05 8.02 -7.19
N ALA A 101 -4.20 7.14 -7.74
CA ALA A 101 -2.80 7.44 -8.04
C ALA A 101 -2.62 8.65 -8.97
N GLY A 102 -3.53 8.82 -9.94
CA GLY A 102 -3.52 10.00 -10.82
C GLY A 102 -4.07 11.26 -10.16
N SER A 103 -5.00 11.12 -9.20
CA SER A 103 -5.75 12.24 -8.62
C SER A 103 -4.91 13.17 -7.74
N ASP A 104 -3.87 12.62 -7.10
CA ASP A 104 -2.92 13.39 -6.29
C ASP A 104 -2.17 14.45 -7.13
N LYS A 105 -1.93 14.16 -8.41
CA LYS A 105 -1.20 15.02 -9.34
C LYS A 105 -2.14 15.80 -10.25
N VAL A 106 -3.24 15.16 -10.69
CA VAL A 106 -4.17 15.67 -11.68
C VAL A 106 -5.60 15.43 -11.18
N PRO A 107 -6.28 16.45 -10.61
CA PRO A 107 -7.61 16.29 -10.01
C PRO A 107 -8.66 15.68 -10.94
N THR A 108 -8.54 15.87 -12.26
CA THR A 108 -9.47 15.30 -13.25
C THR A 108 -9.28 13.81 -13.49
N ALA A 109 -8.24 13.16 -12.93
CA ALA A 109 -8.03 11.72 -13.05
C ALA A 109 -9.20 10.90 -12.49
N ILE A 110 -9.91 11.44 -11.49
CA ILE A 110 -11.12 10.83 -10.91
C ILE A 110 -12.26 10.63 -11.94
N LEU A 111 -12.23 11.38 -13.06
CA LEU A 111 -13.23 11.26 -14.13
C LEU A 111 -12.99 10.06 -15.04
N SER A 112 -11.87 9.34 -14.89
CA SER A 112 -11.61 8.12 -15.65
C SER A 112 -12.60 7.03 -15.25
N ARG A 113 -13.38 6.56 -16.22
CA ARG A 113 -14.32 5.44 -16.10
C ARG A 113 -13.68 4.09 -16.42
N GLY A 114 -12.35 4.04 -16.54
CA GLY A 114 -11.62 2.81 -16.84
C GLY A 114 -11.96 1.68 -15.88
N LEU A 115 -12.10 0.47 -16.44
CA LEU A 115 -12.35 -0.76 -15.69
C LEU A 115 -11.08 -1.57 -15.55
N ALA A 116 -11.06 -2.44 -14.54
CA ALA A 116 -10.13 -3.54 -14.41
C ALA A 116 -10.94 -4.80 -14.12
N GLY A 117 -10.52 -5.95 -14.62
CA GLY A 117 -11.28 -7.19 -14.48
C GLY A 117 -10.57 -8.40 -15.04
N VAL A 118 -11.27 -9.53 -15.01
CA VAL A 118 -10.81 -10.81 -15.55
C VAL A 118 -11.75 -11.27 -16.66
N ALA A 119 -11.16 -11.79 -17.74
CA ALA A 119 -11.85 -12.45 -18.84
C ALA A 119 -11.17 -13.80 -19.12
N GLY A 120 -11.83 -14.90 -18.73
CA GLY A 120 -11.26 -16.24 -18.65
C GLY A 120 -10.08 -16.28 -17.69
N ARG A 121 -8.86 -16.31 -18.26
CA ARG A 121 -7.58 -16.28 -17.50
C ARG A 121 -6.74 -15.05 -17.82
N THR A 122 -7.38 -14.04 -18.41
CA THR A 122 -6.75 -12.80 -18.85
C THR A 122 -7.08 -11.68 -17.88
N VAL A 123 -6.08 -10.99 -17.35
CA VAL A 123 -6.27 -9.72 -16.63
C VAL A 123 -6.44 -8.60 -17.67
N VAL A 124 -7.55 -7.85 -17.60
CA VAL A 124 -7.82 -6.71 -18.48
C VAL A 124 -7.85 -5.43 -17.67
N VAL A 125 -7.09 -4.41 -18.07
CA VAL A 125 -7.05 -3.10 -17.39
C VAL A 125 -7.13 -1.95 -18.39
N ASN A 126 -8.04 -1.01 -18.16
CA ASN A 126 -8.15 0.22 -18.93
C ASN A 126 -7.38 1.36 -18.26
N LEU A 127 -6.32 1.84 -18.91
CA LEU A 127 -5.57 3.00 -18.46
C LEU A 127 -6.03 4.29 -19.16
N PRO A 128 -5.81 5.47 -18.53
CA PRO A 128 -6.05 6.76 -19.17
C PRO A 128 -5.28 6.91 -20.49
N GLY A 129 -5.74 7.82 -21.36
CA GLY A 129 -5.09 8.12 -22.65
C GLY A 129 -3.91 9.10 -22.60
N SER A 130 -3.56 9.60 -21.41
CA SER A 130 -2.40 10.49 -21.23
C SER A 130 -1.18 9.71 -20.78
N ARG A 131 0.03 10.17 -21.17
CA ARG A 131 1.29 9.51 -20.74
C ARG A 131 1.45 9.48 -19.22
N GLY A 132 1.06 10.55 -18.52
CA GLY A 132 1.09 10.61 -17.06
C GLY A 132 0.14 9.60 -16.44
N GLY A 133 -1.13 9.57 -16.87
CA GLY A 133 -2.11 8.62 -16.33
C GLY A 133 -1.76 7.15 -16.64
N VAL A 134 -1.08 6.88 -17.75
CA VAL A 134 -0.50 5.56 -18.01
C VAL A 134 0.61 5.23 -17.02
N GLN A 135 1.53 6.15 -16.74
CA GLN A 135 2.60 5.91 -15.77
C GLN A 135 2.03 5.66 -14.37
N ASP A 136 1.11 6.50 -13.92
CA ASP A 136 0.44 6.36 -12.62
C ASP A 136 -0.28 4.99 -12.52
N GLY A 137 -0.99 4.59 -13.58
CA GLY A 137 -1.65 3.28 -13.60
C GLY A 137 -0.67 2.09 -13.63
N LEU A 138 0.46 2.22 -14.34
CA LEU A 138 1.49 1.18 -14.36
C LEU A 138 2.24 1.07 -13.02
N GLU A 139 2.35 2.14 -12.25
CA GLU A 139 2.87 2.11 -10.87
C GLU A 139 1.96 1.25 -9.99
N VAL A 140 0.64 1.46 -10.04
CA VAL A 140 -0.34 0.62 -9.32
C VAL A 140 -0.26 -0.85 -9.76
N LEU A 141 -0.21 -1.11 -11.09
CA LEU A 141 -0.14 -2.47 -11.60
C LEU A 141 1.17 -3.18 -11.25
N ALA A 142 2.26 -2.44 -10.97
CA ALA A 142 3.53 -3.05 -10.59
C ALA A 142 3.43 -3.84 -9.28
N GLU A 143 2.50 -3.48 -8.41
CA GLU A 143 2.32 -4.11 -7.10
C GLU A 143 1.46 -5.37 -7.15
N VAL A 144 0.52 -5.45 -8.11
CA VAL A 144 -0.55 -6.47 -8.08
C VAL A 144 -0.60 -7.40 -9.30
N LEU A 145 -0.05 -7.00 -10.45
CA LEU A 145 -0.30 -7.70 -11.71
C LEU A 145 0.24 -9.14 -11.72
N GLU A 146 1.48 -9.36 -11.26
CA GLU A 146 2.08 -10.69 -11.28
C GLU A 146 1.31 -11.67 -10.41
N HIS A 147 0.89 -11.22 -9.23
CA HIS A 147 0.09 -12.02 -8.31
C HIS A 147 -1.26 -12.41 -8.92
N ALA A 148 -1.97 -11.44 -9.53
CA ALA A 148 -3.24 -11.72 -10.20
C ALA A 148 -3.08 -12.72 -11.35
N VAL A 149 -2.03 -12.59 -12.17
CA VAL A 149 -1.74 -13.53 -13.26
C VAL A 149 -1.41 -14.93 -12.73
N ASP A 150 -0.68 -15.03 -11.63
CA ASP A 150 -0.31 -16.33 -11.03
C ASP A 150 -1.50 -17.05 -10.40
N GLN A 151 -2.38 -16.32 -9.71
CA GLN A 151 -3.64 -16.88 -9.21
C GLN A 151 -4.52 -17.40 -10.35
N LEU A 152 -4.68 -16.60 -11.42
CA LEU A 152 -5.42 -17.03 -12.60
C LEU A 152 -4.73 -18.19 -13.33
N ALA A 153 -3.43 -18.38 -13.16
CA ALA A 153 -2.70 -19.49 -13.77
C ALA A 153 -3.04 -20.86 -13.13
N GLY A 154 -3.78 -20.89 -12.01
CA GLY A 154 -4.00 -22.11 -11.23
C GLY A 154 -2.72 -22.59 -10.54
N GLY A 155 -1.79 -21.67 -10.26
CA GLY A 155 -0.66 -21.97 -9.40
C GLY A 155 -1.17 -22.29 -8.00
N ASP A 156 -1.18 -23.58 -7.63
CA ASP A 156 -1.17 -23.99 -6.23
C ASP A 156 0.06 -23.36 -5.57
N HIS A 157 -0.14 -22.66 -4.46
CA HIS A 157 0.95 -22.10 -3.69
C HIS A 157 1.91 -23.21 -3.22
N ALA A 158 3.10 -23.28 -3.81
CA ALA A 158 4.29 -23.26 -2.98
C ALA A 158 4.31 -21.89 -2.29
N VAL A 159 4.24 -21.91 -0.96
CA VAL A 159 3.98 -20.74 -0.10
C VAL A 159 4.96 -19.59 -0.36
N HIS A 160 4.50 -18.59 -1.11
CA HIS A 160 4.70 -17.17 -0.84
C HIS A 160 3.29 -16.61 -0.70
N GLY A 161 2.78 -16.57 0.54
CA GLY A 161 1.35 -16.50 0.82
C GLY A 161 0.84 -15.07 1.00
N SER A 162 -0.11 -14.68 0.15
CA SER A 162 -1.16 -13.71 0.48
C SER A 162 -2.47 -14.26 -0.11
N GLY A 163 -3.22 -14.98 0.72
CA GLY A 163 -4.53 -15.55 0.40
C GLY A 163 -5.67 -14.55 0.68
N GLY A 164 -6.61 -14.47 -0.24
CA GLY A 164 -7.94 -13.85 -0.01
C GLY A 164 -8.90 -14.83 0.69
N PRO A 165 -10.11 -14.37 1.07
CA PRO A 165 -11.10 -15.16 1.81
C PRO A 165 -12.10 -15.87 0.87
N ASP A 166 -12.38 -17.15 1.09
CA ASP A 166 -13.72 -17.59 1.55
C ASP A 166 -13.66 -19.01 2.14
N GLU A 167 -14.50 -19.22 3.16
CA GLU A 167 -14.47 -20.24 4.23
C GLU A 167 -13.36 -20.05 5.30
N PRO A 168 -13.70 -20.14 6.60
CA PRO A 168 -12.82 -19.71 7.69
C PRO A 168 -11.67 -20.71 7.88
N GLU A 169 -10.60 -20.53 7.13
CA GLU A 169 -9.30 -21.07 7.54
C GLU A 169 -8.98 -20.51 8.93
N PRO A 170 -8.50 -21.37 9.85
CA PRO A 170 -8.37 -21.01 11.25
C PRO A 170 -7.46 -19.80 11.33
N ALA A 171 -7.92 -18.76 12.02
CA ALA A 171 -7.18 -17.52 12.27
C ALA A 171 -5.69 -17.81 12.31
N GLY A 172 -4.95 -17.22 11.35
CA GLY A 172 -3.49 -17.23 11.38
C GLY A 172 -3.05 -16.96 12.82
N ALA A 173 -2.08 -17.74 13.31
CA ALA A 173 -1.74 -17.77 14.73
C ALA A 173 -1.74 -16.35 15.32
N PRO A 174 -2.42 -16.12 16.45
CA PRO A 174 -2.65 -14.78 16.96
C PRO A 174 -1.32 -14.05 17.10
N VAL A 175 -1.31 -12.78 16.68
CA VAL A 175 -0.11 -11.92 16.74
C VAL A 175 0.46 -11.97 18.15
N ARG A 176 1.73 -12.35 18.27
CA ARG A 176 2.41 -12.45 19.55
C ARG A 176 2.74 -11.05 20.07
N VAL A 177 2.01 -10.59 21.09
CA VAL A 177 2.42 -9.40 21.83
C VAL A 177 3.58 -9.77 22.74
N ALA A 178 4.81 -9.48 22.29
CA ALA A 178 6.03 -9.77 23.03
C ALA A 178 6.20 -8.82 24.22
N LEU A 179 5.79 -7.56 24.06
CA LEU A 179 5.84 -6.55 25.10
C LEU A 179 4.79 -5.45 24.85
N ALA A 180 4.08 -5.04 25.90
CA ALA A 180 3.25 -3.84 25.91
C ALA A 180 3.31 -3.25 27.32
N ALA A 181 4.26 -2.35 27.57
CA ALA A 181 4.56 -1.91 28.93
C ALA A 181 4.89 -0.42 29.05
N VAL A 182 4.50 0.15 30.18
CA VAL A 182 5.00 1.46 30.61
C VAL A 182 6.03 1.20 31.71
N THR A 183 7.20 1.83 31.63
CA THR A 183 8.35 1.50 32.49
C THR A 183 9.19 2.72 32.81
N GLU A 184 9.91 2.72 33.93
CA GLU A 184 10.93 3.74 34.23
C GLU A 184 12.31 3.36 33.64
N ALA A 185 12.47 2.12 33.19
CA ALA A 185 13.72 1.62 32.62
C ALA A 185 14.04 2.30 31.28
N THR A 186 15.34 2.42 30.98
CA THR A 186 15.82 2.89 29.68
C THR A 186 15.32 1.98 28.57
N LEU A 187 14.89 2.57 27.46
CA LEU A 187 14.42 1.83 26.29
C LEU A 187 15.50 1.73 25.23
N SER A 188 15.65 0.54 24.65
CA SER A 188 16.45 0.30 23.45
C SER A 188 15.57 -0.23 22.32
N VAL A 189 15.67 0.38 21.14
CA VAL A 189 14.93 -0.08 19.96
C VAL A 189 15.44 -1.43 19.46
N ASP A 190 16.75 -1.70 19.64
CA ASP A 190 17.37 -2.98 19.28
C ASP A 190 16.91 -4.12 20.19
N GLU A 191 16.71 -3.85 21.49
CA GLU A 191 16.13 -4.84 22.41
C GLU A 191 14.68 -5.17 22.03
N HIS A 192 13.91 -4.18 21.61
CA HIS A 192 12.54 -4.40 21.13
C HIS A 192 12.53 -5.18 19.82
N ALA A 193 13.49 -4.93 18.92
CA ALA A 193 13.66 -5.70 17.69
C ALA A 193 13.92 -7.19 18.00
N ALA A 194 14.82 -7.48 18.94
CA ALA A 194 15.13 -8.85 19.36
C ALA A 194 13.92 -9.58 19.95
N MET A 195 13.04 -8.88 20.68
CA MET A 195 11.83 -9.47 21.27
C MET A 195 10.81 -9.95 20.23
N VAL A 196 10.78 -9.30 19.05
CA VAL A 196 9.82 -9.60 17.97
C VAL A 196 10.39 -10.49 16.89
N GLU A 197 11.67 -10.87 16.96
CA GLU A 197 12.27 -11.81 16.01
C GLU A 197 11.43 -13.07 15.87
N ASP A 198 11.20 -13.45 14.61
CA ASP A 198 10.46 -14.64 14.23
C ASP A 198 11.09 -15.20 12.94
N PRO A 199 11.47 -16.50 12.89
CA PRO A 199 12.11 -17.09 11.71
C PRO A 199 11.29 -16.99 10.42
N ALA A 200 9.98 -16.77 10.52
CA ALA A 200 9.10 -16.64 9.38
C ALA A 200 8.72 -15.17 9.07
N ALA A 201 9.23 -14.20 9.83
CA ALA A 201 9.07 -12.78 9.51
C ALA A 201 9.94 -12.39 8.30
N GLY A 202 9.33 -11.76 7.30
CA GLY A 202 10.05 -11.18 6.16
C GLY A 202 10.57 -9.76 6.45
N ALA A 203 10.13 -9.12 7.53
CA ALA A 203 10.64 -7.83 7.98
C ALA A 203 10.44 -7.61 9.48
N VAL A 204 11.38 -6.88 10.08
CA VAL A 204 11.23 -6.24 11.39
C VAL A 204 11.38 -4.74 11.19
N VAL A 205 10.39 -3.97 11.63
CA VAL A 205 10.39 -2.50 11.58
C VAL A 205 10.41 -1.97 13.00
N THR A 206 11.29 -0.99 13.25
CA THR A 206 11.47 -0.37 14.55
C THR A 206 11.25 1.14 14.48
N PHE A 207 10.71 1.70 15.54
CA PHE A 207 10.57 3.13 15.76
C PHE A 207 11.08 3.52 17.16
N GLY A 208 11.85 4.61 17.21
CA GLY A 208 12.28 5.24 18.45
C GLY A 208 11.83 6.70 18.51
N GLY A 209 10.98 7.02 19.49
CA GLY A 209 10.63 8.39 19.84
C GLY A 209 11.76 9.03 20.65
N VAL A 210 12.76 9.57 19.95
CA VAL A 210 13.97 10.14 20.57
C VAL A 210 13.72 11.56 21.07
N VAL A 211 14.18 11.85 22.29
CA VAL A 211 14.18 13.19 22.88
C VAL A 211 15.15 14.09 22.13
N ARG A 212 14.65 15.24 21.66
CA ARG A 212 15.42 16.27 20.95
C ARG A 212 15.84 17.40 21.90
N ASP A 213 16.85 18.16 21.49
CA ASP A 213 17.41 19.29 22.24
C ASP A 213 16.61 20.61 22.13
N HIS A 214 15.57 20.62 21.29
CA HIS A 214 14.68 21.77 21.09
C HIS A 214 13.21 21.33 20.99
N ASP A 215 12.31 22.13 21.57
CA ASP A 215 10.86 22.06 21.36
C ASP A 215 10.37 23.48 21.06
N GLU A 216 9.66 23.68 19.95
CA GLU A 216 9.16 24.98 19.46
C GLU A 216 10.19 26.14 19.45
N GLY A 217 11.48 25.82 19.25
CA GLY A 217 12.57 26.82 19.20
C GLY A 217 13.15 27.20 20.56
N ARG A 218 12.76 26.53 21.64
CA ARG A 218 13.31 26.72 23.00
C ARG A 218 14.22 25.55 23.37
N ALA A 219 15.37 25.84 23.99
CA ALA A 219 16.30 24.83 24.46
C ALA A 219 15.74 24.10 25.70
N VAL A 220 15.72 22.77 25.66
CA VAL A 220 15.18 21.91 26.73
C VAL A 220 16.32 21.24 27.47
N THR A 221 16.34 21.34 28.80
CA THR A 221 17.40 20.78 29.66
C THR A 221 17.07 19.38 30.16
N SER A 222 15.79 19.07 30.35
CA SER A 222 15.30 17.77 30.80
C SER A 222 13.82 17.61 30.49
N LEU A 223 13.42 16.38 30.18
CA LEU A 223 12.04 15.97 30.00
C LEU A 223 11.63 15.00 31.11
N TYR A 224 10.42 15.14 31.64
CA TYR A 224 9.87 14.21 32.60
C TYR A 224 8.52 13.71 32.10
N TYR A 225 8.35 12.40 32.03
CA TYR A 225 7.08 11.78 31.66
C TYR A 225 6.37 11.23 32.88
N GLU A 226 5.15 11.71 33.12
CA GLU A 226 4.26 11.19 34.16
C GLU A 226 3.14 10.38 33.53
N GLY A 227 2.93 9.15 34.00
CA GLY A 227 1.88 8.27 33.50
C GLY A 227 0.75 8.10 34.49
N HIS A 228 -0.48 8.16 34.02
CA HIS A 228 -1.63 7.73 34.82
C HIS A 228 -1.46 6.26 35.24
N PRO A 229 -1.97 5.83 36.42
CA PRO A 229 -1.89 4.42 36.84
C PRO A 229 -2.46 3.41 35.82
N SER A 230 -3.41 3.84 34.98
CA SER A 230 -3.99 3.00 33.92
C SER A 230 -3.18 2.99 32.62
N ALA A 231 -2.05 3.70 32.52
CA ALA A 231 -1.30 3.84 31.27
C ALA A 231 -0.83 2.48 30.73
N GLY A 232 -0.40 1.56 31.60
CA GLY A 232 -0.06 0.20 31.22
C GLY A 232 -1.24 -0.56 30.59
N ASP A 233 -2.41 -0.50 31.21
CA ASP A 233 -3.63 -1.16 30.71
C ASP A 233 -4.10 -0.55 29.37
N VAL A 234 -4.00 0.76 29.22
CA VAL A 234 -4.33 1.46 27.98
C VAL A 234 -3.37 1.07 26.87
N LEU A 235 -2.06 1.03 27.15
CA LEU A 235 -1.05 0.60 26.18
C LEU A 235 -1.30 -0.84 25.72
N ALA A 236 -1.50 -1.76 26.66
CA ALA A 236 -1.80 -3.16 26.36
C ALA A 236 -3.05 -3.30 25.47
N ARG A 237 -4.10 -2.52 25.76
CA ARG A 237 -5.32 -2.49 24.96
C ARG A 237 -5.09 -1.95 23.55
N VAL A 238 -4.39 -0.82 23.41
CA VAL A 238 -4.04 -0.24 22.10
C VAL A 238 -3.26 -1.26 21.26
N VAL A 239 -2.21 -1.85 21.84
CA VAL A 239 -1.38 -2.84 21.16
C VAL A 239 -2.22 -4.05 20.73
N SER A 240 -3.06 -4.59 21.62
CA SER A 240 -3.94 -5.72 21.30
C SER A 240 -4.97 -5.39 20.23
N GLU A 241 -5.54 -4.18 20.23
CA GLU A 241 -6.51 -3.73 19.24
C GLU A 241 -5.87 -3.59 17.85
N VAL A 242 -4.72 -2.92 17.76
CA VAL A 242 -4.02 -2.72 16.48
C VAL A 242 -3.50 -4.05 15.95
N ALA A 243 -2.89 -4.88 16.80
CA ALA A 243 -2.43 -6.21 16.43
C ALA A 243 -3.58 -7.12 15.97
N GLY A 244 -4.76 -7.03 16.60
CA GLY A 244 -5.93 -7.83 16.25
C GLY A 244 -6.65 -7.42 14.96
N ARG A 245 -6.45 -6.19 14.48
CA ARG A 245 -7.08 -5.68 13.24
C ARG A 245 -6.24 -5.92 12.00
N ARG A 246 -4.96 -6.28 12.15
CA ARG A 246 -3.99 -6.39 11.06
C ARG A 246 -3.65 -7.85 10.77
N GLN A 247 -3.66 -8.20 9.48
CA GLN A 247 -3.17 -9.47 8.99
C GLN A 247 -1.68 -9.36 8.65
N GLY A 248 -0.97 -10.49 8.63
CA GLY A 248 0.45 -10.54 8.27
C GLY A 248 1.40 -10.04 9.35
N LEU A 249 0.92 -9.81 10.59
CA LEU A 249 1.77 -9.52 11.74
C LEU A 249 2.08 -10.79 12.51
N ARG A 250 3.33 -10.93 12.95
CA ARG A 250 3.79 -12.07 13.75
C ARG A 250 4.00 -11.69 15.20
N ALA A 251 4.68 -10.58 15.44
CA ALA A 251 4.95 -10.12 16.79
C ALA A 251 5.05 -8.60 16.89
N VAL A 252 4.70 -8.06 18.05
CA VAL A 252 4.80 -6.64 18.37
C VAL A 252 5.40 -6.44 19.76
N ALA A 253 6.23 -5.41 19.91
CA ALA A 253 6.79 -4.97 21.18
C ALA A 253 6.71 -3.46 21.26
N VAL A 254 5.98 -2.92 22.25
CA VAL A 254 5.84 -1.48 22.47
C VAL A 254 6.09 -1.15 23.93
N SER A 255 6.96 -0.17 24.18
CA SER A 255 7.14 0.38 25.52
C SER A 255 7.20 1.89 25.52
N HIS A 256 6.62 2.51 26.56
CA HIS A 256 6.77 3.93 26.84
C HIS A 256 7.53 4.13 28.16
N ARG A 257 8.51 5.04 28.16
CA ARG A 257 9.32 5.38 29.33
C ARG A 257 8.65 6.47 30.17
N LEU A 258 8.66 6.30 31.48
CA LEU A 258 8.29 7.31 32.47
C LEU A 258 9.51 7.82 33.21
N GLY A 259 9.32 8.90 33.97
CA GLY A 259 10.37 9.52 34.75
C GLY A 259 11.20 10.50 33.94
N ALA A 260 12.43 10.76 34.41
CA ALA A 260 13.32 11.73 33.79
C ALA A 260 14.06 11.15 32.58
N LEU A 261 14.06 11.89 31.48
CA LEU A 261 14.77 11.58 30.24
C LEU A 261 15.71 12.72 29.85
N GLN A 262 16.85 12.34 29.28
CA GLN A 262 17.83 13.25 28.72
C GLN A 262 17.69 13.35 27.19
N VAL A 263 18.29 14.38 26.60
CA VAL A 263 18.42 14.48 25.15
C VAL A 263 19.12 13.24 24.58
N GLY A 264 18.52 12.64 23.55
CA GLY A 264 18.97 11.39 22.95
C GLY A 264 18.30 10.12 23.52
N ASP A 265 17.61 10.21 24.66
CA ASP A 265 16.89 9.06 25.21
C ASP A 265 15.67 8.70 24.35
N VAL A 266 15.32 7.41 24.32
CA VAL A 266 14.09 6.92 23.69
C VAL A 266 12.94 6.96 24.71
N ALA A 267 11.92 7.75 24.41
CA ALA A 267 10.69 7.86 25.20
C ALA A 267 9.65 6.80 24.82
N LEU A 268 9.60 6.41 23.56
CA LEU A 268 8.69 5.40 23.02
C LEU A 268 9.47 4.48 22.07
N ALA A 269 9.53 3.20 22.38
CA ALA A 269 10.09 2.18 21.51
C ALA A 269 8.96 1.31 20.96
N CYS A 270 8.97 1.05 19.66
CA CYS A 270 8.03 0.18 18.99
C CYS A 270 8.79 -0.71 18.01
N ALA A 271 8.54 -2.02 18.04
CA ALA A 271 9.04 -2.98 17.07
C ALA A 271 7.90 -3.87 16.59
N VAL A 272 7.88 -4.14 15.29
CA VAL A 272 6.86 -4.95 14.63
C VAL A 272 7.53 -5.93 13.68
N ALA A 273 7.28 -7.22 13.87
CA ALA A 273 7.63 -8.26 12.93
C ALA A 273 6.42 -8.61 12.07
N GLY A 274 6.60 -8.54 10.76
CA GLY A 274 5.57 -8.86 9.76
C GLY A 274 6.06 -9.84 8.72
N ASP A 275 5.11 -10.50 8.05
CA ASP A 275 5.35 -11.36 6.90
C ASP A 275 6.06 -10.61 5.77
N HIS A 276 5.66 -9.36 5.53
CA HIS A 276 6.34 -8.46 4.62
C HIS A 276 6.54 -7.06 5.21
N ARG A 277 7.40 -6.28 4.56
CA ARG A 277 7.79 -4.94 5.04
C ARG A 277 6.63 -3.94 5.04
N ALA A 278 5.68 -4.06 4.11
CA ALA A 278 4.62 -3.07 3.94
C ALA A 278 3.67 -3.07 5.14
N GLU A 279 3.27 -4.25 5.59
CA GLU A 279 2.42 -4.48 6.74
C GLU A 279 3.14 -4.08 8.03
N ALA A 280 4.44 -4.43 8.15
CA ALA A 280 5.25 -4.04 9.30
C ALA A 280 5.40 -2.51 9.42
N PHE A 281 5.63 -1.79 8.31
CA PHE A 281 5.66 -0.33 8.30
C PHE A 281 4.31 0.28 8.66
N ALA A 282 3.23 -0.20 8.04
CA ALA A 282 1.88 0.31 8.29
C ALA A 282 1.46 0.12 9.75
N ALA A 283 1.70 -1.07 10.31
CA ALA A 283 1.39 -1.39 11.70
C ALA A 283 2.27 -0.61 12.69
N CYS A 284 3.56 -0.44 12.41
CA CYS A 284 4.45 0.35 13.27
C CYS A 284 4.02 1.84 13.30
N ALA A 285 3.61 2.40 12.16
CA ALA A 285 3.11 3.78 12.09
C ALA A 285 1.80 3.94 12.89
N GLU A 286 0.82 3.05 12.66
CA GLU A 286 -0.47 3.06 13.37
C GLU A 286 -0.30 2.90 14.88
N LEU A 287 0.55 1.96 15.33
CA LEU A 287 0.84 1.76 16.76
C LEU A 287 1.37 3.04 17.40
N VAL A 288 2.30 3.73 16.75
CA VAL A 288 2.88 4.98 17.28
C VAL A 288 1.82 6.08 17.37
N ASP A 289 0.98 6.22 16.34
CA ASP A 289 -0.07 7.24 16.29
C ASP A 289 -1.18 6.97 17.33
N GLU A 290 -1.66 5.73 17.44
CA GLU A 290 -2.67 5.33 18.42
C GLU A 290 -2.15 5.45 19.86
N VAL A 291 -0.90 5.08 20.11
CA VAL A 291 -0.27 5.25 21.44
C VAL A 291 -0.19 6.74 21.77
N LYS A 292 0.27 7.59 20.85
CA LYS A 292 0.34 9.04 21.09
C LYS A 292 -1.04 9.67 21.32
N ALA A 293 -2.07 9.18 20.65
CA ALA A 293 -3.42 9.72 20.75
C ALA A 293 -4.13 9.31 22.06
N ARG A 294 -3.85 8.10 22.58
CA ARG A 294 -4.68 7.48 23.63
C ARG A 294 -3.96 7.22 24.94
N LEU A 295 -2.63 7.12 24.94
CA LEU A 295 -1.88 6.81 26.14
C LEU A 295 -1.94 7.99 27.12
N PRO A 296 -2.45 7.81 28.35
CA PRO A 296 -2.54 8.87 29.34
C PRO A 296 -1.17 9.09 30.01
N VAL A 297 -0.23 9.62 29.23
CA VAL A 297 1.12 9.98 29.63
C VAL A 297 1.37 11.43 29.26
N TRP A 298 1.87 12.19 30.22
CA TRP A 298 2.03 13.63 30.16
C TRP A 298 3.50 14.01 30.15
N LYS A 299 3.83 14.98 29.30
CA LYS A 299 5.19 15.46 29.12
C LYS A 299 5.37 16.75 29.90
N HIS A 300 6.15 16.71 30.97
CA HIS A 300 6.62 17.90 31.69
C HIS A 300 8.00 18.31 31.17
N GLN A 301 8.14 19.54 30.72
CA GLN A 301 9.36 20.08 30.15
C GLN A 301 9.90 21.19 31.02
N ARG A 302 11.21 21.19 31.28
CA ARG A 302 11.90 22.33 31.89
C ARG A 302 12.82 22.98 30.88
N PHE A 303 12.71 24.29 30.76
CA PHE A 303 13.49 25.10 29.85
C PHE A 303 14.72 25.71 30.54
N THR A 304 15.70 26.13 29.75
CA THR A 304 16.95 26.74 30.25
C THR A 304 16.76 28.08 30.96
N ASP A 305 15.61 28.73 30.78
CA ASP A 305 15.24 30.00 31.44
C ASP A 305 14.60 29.79 32.83
N GLY A 306 14.46 28.54 33.28
CA GLY A 306 13.87 28.19 34.58
C GLY A 306 12.34 28.03 34.58
N SER A 307 11.67 28.25 33.44
CA SER A 307 10.25 27.96 33.30
C SER A 307 9.99 26.47 33.00
N ASP A 308 8.77 26.03 33.27
CA ASP A 308 8.30 24.68 33.02
C ASP A 308 6.92 24.65 32.36
N GLU A 309 6.63 23.57 31.62
CA GLU A 309 5.39 23.40 30.87
C GLU A 309 4.92 21.95 30.90
N TRP A 310 3.61 21.76 31.06
CA TRP A 310 2.95 20.48 30.89
C TRP A 310 2.28 20.41 29.52
N VAL A 311 2.67 19.41 28.73
CA VAL A 311 2.07 19.12 27.43
C VAL A 311 1.20 17.87 27.56
N ASN A 312 0.01 17.93 26.97
CA ASN A 312 -1.05 16.91 26.97
C ASN A 312 -1.81 16.71 28.31
N SER A 313 -1.57 17.51 29.35
CA SER A 313 -2.35 17.44 30.60
C SER A 313 -3.80 17.88 30.36
N PRO A 314 -4.82 17.15 30.86
CA PRO A 314 -6.20 17.64 30.88
C PRO A 314 -6.38 18.86 31.80
#